data_AF-A0A6G1PHF7-F1
#
_entry.id   AF-A0A6G1PHF7-F1
#
_cell.length_a   1.000
_cell.length_b   1.000
_cell.length_c   1.000
_cell.angle_alpha   90.00
_cell.angle_beta   90.00
_cell.angle_gamma   90.00
#
_symmetry.space_group_name_H-M   'P 1'
#
loop_
_entity.id
_entity.type
_entity.pdbx_description
1 polymer ?
#
loop_
_entity_poly.entity_id
_entity_poly.type
_entity_poly.pdbx_seq_one_letter_code
_entity_poly.pdbx_strand_id
1 'polypeptide(L)'
;MLDNNTTIHESTACADGEKQLALCGSSKPAPELNATPSSRFLQVELELNLHLRGLTFSEPVRYIYNPLEYAWDTHRCYVQRYCQGGQRVLFLGMNPGPFGMAQTGVPFGEVRSVVDWLKITGEVGHPDNEHPKRRITGLACTQSEVSGARFWGFFRKLCGDPTLFFRSCFVHNLCPLIFMSASGKNLTPPELPATERETLLTLCDTALCEAVKVLGVSMVIGVGRVAEQRARRALTAAGIGVRVEGIMHPSPRNPQANKGWEEIAQVKLTELGVLSLLSKT
;
A
#
# COMPACT_ATOMS: atom_id res chain seq x y z
N MET A 1 33.91 40.68 -68.26
CA MET A 1 33.70 42.03 -67.70
C MET A 1 34.60 42.14 -66.49
N LEU A 2 35.56 43.07 -66.57
CA LEU A 2 36.26 43.76 -65.47
C LEU A 2 35.23 44.27 -64.43
N ASP A 3 35.44 44.48 -63.12
CA ASP A 3 36.61 44.59 -62.25
C ASP A 3 36.19 44.53 -60.76
N ASN A 4 37.14 44.13 -59.89
CA ASN A 4 37.47 44.61 -58.52
C ASN A 4 36.42 44.83 -57.40
N ASN A 5 36.64 44.17 -56.24
CA ASN A 5 37.26 44.76 -55.02
C ASN A 5 37.41 43.68 -53.91
N THR A 6 38.63 43.25 -53.53
CA THR A 6 39.42 43.66 -52.33
C THR A 6 38.66 43.48 -51.01
N THR A 7 39.09 42.69 -50.01
CA THR A 7 40.31 42.87 -49.20
C THR A 7 40.53 41.66 -48.28
N ILE A 8 41.78 41.21 -48.14
CA ILE A 8 42.30 40.37 -47.05
C ILE A 8 43.19 41.28 -46.20
N HIS A 9 43.07 41.27 -44.87
CA HIS A 9 44.18 41.57 -43.97
C HIS A 9 43.96 40.94 -42.58
N GLU A 10 45.02 40.27 -42.13
CA GLU A 10 45.48 40.11 -40.73
C GLU A 10 44.70 39.17 -39.79
N SER A 11 45.33 38.33 -38.95
CA SER A 11 46.73 38.23 -38.51
C SER A 11 47.01 36.86 -37.87
N THR A 12 48.18 36.30 -38.17
CA THR A 12 49.16 35.64 -37.26
C THR A 12 48.82 35.59 -35.76
N ALA A 13 49.16 34.58 -34.95
CA ALA A 13 49.99 33.39 -35.10
C ALA A 13 49.91 32.53 -33.81
N CYS A 14 50.45 31.30 -33.90
CA CYS A 14 51.04 30.48 -32.82
C CYS A 14 50.10 29.98 -31.71
N ALA A 15 50.20 28.76 -31.19
CA ALA A 15 51.04 27.61 -31.48
C ALA A 15 50.38 26.40 -30.79
N ASP A 16 50.58 25.22 -31.36
CA ASP A 16 50.24 23.93 -30.78
C ASP A 16 50.94 23.71 -29.43
N GLY A 17 50.23 23.05 -28.51
CA GLY A 17 50.76 22.65 -27.21
C GLY A 17 49.72 21.88 -26.41
N GLU A 18 49.72 20.57 -26.59
CA GLU A 18 48.89 19.59 -25.88
C GLU A 18 48.83 19.85 -24.37
N LYS A 19 47.61 19.95 -23.84
CA LYS A 19 47.34 19.75 -22.41
C LYS A 19 46.16 18.81 -22.23
N GLN A 20 46.51 17.59 -21.85
CA GLN A 20 45.62 16.58 -21.32
C GLN A 20 44.97 17.12 -20.03
N LEU A 21 43.69 17.49 -20.09
CA LEU A 21 42.90 17.84 -18.93
C LEU A 21 42.11 16.61 -18.47
N ALA A 22 42.59 16.05 -17.36
CA ALA A 22 41.86 15.09 -16.56
C ALA A 22 40.53 15.70 -16.10
N LEU A 23 39.42 15.16 -16.61
CA LEU A 23 38.09 15.41 -16.07
C LEU A 23 37.91 14.55 -14.82
N CYS A 24 38.37 15.09 -13.70
CA CYS A 24 37.93 14.69 -12.37
C CYS A 24 36.50 15.20 -12.16
N GLY A 25 35.59 14.31 -11.74
CA GLY A 25 34.26 14.71 -11.35
C GLY A 25 33.23 13.59 -11.42
N SER A 26 33.51 12.44 -10.80
CA SER A 26 32.46 11.51 -10.40
C SER A 26 31.55 12.25 -9.42
N SER A 27 30.44 12.80 -9.91
CA SER A 27 29.40 13.34 -9.06
C SER A 27 28.88 12.17 -8.21
N LYS A 28 29.33 12.10 -6.96
CA LYS A 28 28.63 11.31 -5.95
C LYS A 28 27.16 11.74 -6.00
N PRO A 29 26.19 10.81 -6.06
CA PRO A 29 24.80 11.20 -5.88
C PRO A 29 24.71 11.95 -4.56
N ALA A 30 24.05 13.11 -4.58
CA ALA A 30 23.76 13.85 -3.37
C ALA A 30 23.10 12.89 -2.36
N PRO A 31 23.44 12.96 -1.06
CA PRO A 31 22.80 12.12 -0.08
C PRO A 31 21.29 12.38 -0.15
N GLU A 32 20.50 11.34 -0.43
CA GLU A 32 19.05 11.42 -0.40
C GLU A 32 18.64 12.08 0.92
N LEU A 33 18.04 13.28 0.83
CA LEU A 33 17.46 14.00 1.95
C LEU A 33 16.58 13.04 2.76
N ASN A 34 17.02 12.68 3.97
CA ASN A 34 16.40 11.78 4.95
C ASN A 34 14.91 11.47 4.71
N ALA A 35 14.61 10.53 3.81
CA ALA A 35 13.25 10.16 3.49
C ALA A 35 12.65 9.38 4.67
N THR A 36 11.52 9.85 5.21
CA THR A 36 10.85 9.18 6.34
C THR A 36 10.35 7.80 5.91
N PRO A 37 10.14 6.85 6.84
CA PRO A 37 9.49 5.58 6.53
C PRO A 37 8.15 5.79 5.80
N SER A 38 7.35 6.77 6.22
CA SER A 38 6.09 7.13 5.55
C SER A 38 6.28 7.62 4.12
N SER A 39 7.27 8.47 3.81
CA SER A 39 7.47 8.96 2.44
C SER A 39 7.95 7.84 1.51
N ARG A 40 8.83 6.96 1.99
CA ARG A 40 9.28 5.78 1.22
C ARG A 40 8.16 4.76 1.02
N PHE A 41 7.30 4.57 2.02
CA PHE A 41 6.15 3.67 1.91
C PHE A 41 5.15 4.17 0.85
N LEU A 42 4.81 5.45 0.89
CA LEU A 42 3.95 6.08 -0.13
C LEU A 42 4.55 5.99 -1.53
N GLN A 43 5.88 6.10 -1.65
CA GLN A 43 6.57 5.95 -2.93
C GLN A 43 6.40 4.53 -3.50
N VAL A 44 6.52 3.49 -2.67
CA VAL A 44 6.24 2.09 -3.07
C VAL A 44 4.80 1.94 -3.58
N GLU A 45 3.83 2.57 -2.92
CA GLU A 45 2.42 2.52 -3.36
C GLU A 45 2.17 3.27 -4.66
N LEU A 46 2.82 4.42 -4.87
CA LEU A 46 2.75 5.16 -6.14
C LEU A 46 3.37 4.35 -7.29
N GLU A 47 4.50 3.70 -7.06
CA GLU A 47 5.13 2.81 -8.04
C GLU A 47 4.25 1.59 -8.35
N LEU A 48 3.63 0.98 -7.35
CA LEU A 48 2.65 -0.08 -7.57
C LEU A 48 1.48 0.42 -8.43
N ASN A 49 0.91 1.59 -8.13
CA ASN A 49 -0.18 2.17 -8.91
C ASN A 49 0.20 2.37 -10.39
N LEU A 50 1.42 2.84 -10.68
CA LEU A 50 1.90 2.98 -12.05
C LEU A 50 1.88 1.66 -12.82
N HIS A 51 2.36 0.57 -12.20
CA HIS A 51 2.33 -0.75 -12.83
C HIS A 51 0.91 -1.30 -12.99
N LEU A 52 0.05 -1.09 -11.99
CA LEU A 52 -1.32 -1.59 -12.00
C LEU A 52 -2.20 -0.94 -13.09
N ARG A 53 -1.95 0.32 -13.45
CA ARG A 53 -2.64 1.01 -14.56
C ARG A 53 -2.46 0.33 -15.91
N GLY A 54 -1.36 -0.40 -16.10
CA GLY A 54 -1.07 -1.13 -17.33
C GLY A 54 -1.83 -2.45 -17.46
N LEU A 55 -2.55 -2.89 -16.42
CA LEU A 55 -3.26 -4.15 -16.44
C LEU A 55 -4.64 -4.02 -17.09
N THR A 56 -5.02 -5.04 -17.87
CA THR A 56 -6.37 -5.24 -18.37
C THR A 56 -6.94 -6.52 -17.81
N PHE A 57 -8.23 -6.52 -17.49
CA PHE A 57 -8.92 -7.68 -16.94
C PHE A 57 -10.09 -8.07 -17.84
N SER A 58 -10.21 -9.35 -18.13
CA SER A 58 -11.33 -9.90 -18.90
C SER A 58 -12.53 -10.20 -17.99
N GLU A 59 -13.63 -10.65 -18.61
CA GLU A 59 -14.79 -11.12 -17.88
C GLU A 59 -14.37 -12.20 -16.84
N PRO A 60 -14.92 -12.17 -15.62
CA PRO A 60 -16.13 -11.44 -15.21
C PRO A 60 -15.88 -10.01 -14.68
N VAL A 61 -14.68 -9.44 -14.81
CA VAL A 61 -14.36 -8.11 -14.27
C VAL A 61 -14.97 -7.03 -15.17
N ARG A 62 -15.80 -6.16 -14.59
CA ARG A 62 -16.40 -5.02 -15.30
C ARG A 62 -16.02 -3.67 -14.71
N TYR A 63 -15.84 -3.60 -13.39
CA TYR A 63 -15.45 -2.38 -12.69
C TYR A 63 -14.23 -2.65 -11.82
N ILE A 64 -13.29 -1.72 -11.85
CA ILE A 64 -12.05 -1.77 -11.07
C ILE A 64 -11.91 -0.41 -10.39
N TYR A 65 -11.82 -0.39 -9.07
CA TYR A 65 -11.52 0.85 -8.35
C TYR A 65 -10.14 0.75 -7.70
N ASN A 66 -9.42 1.86 -7.71
CA ASN A 66 -8.17 2.03 -6.97
C ASN A 66 -8.28 3.16 -5.94
N PRO A 67 -8.61 2.86 -4.65
CA PRO A 67 -8.67 3.87 -3.61
C PRO A 67 -7.35 4.59 -3.36
N LEU A 68 -6.20 4.04 -3.76
CA LEU A 68 -4.93 4.75 -3.69
C LEU A 68 -4.80 5.86 -4.75
N GLU A 69 -5.81 6.06 -5.60
CA GLU A 69 -5.90 7.20 -6.51
C GLU A 69 -6.96 8.19 -6.04
N TYR A 70 -8.23 7.76 -5.98
CA TYR A 70 -9.32 8.69 -5.64
C TYR A 70 -9.47 8.98 -4.14
N ALA A 71 -8.96 8.12 -3.26
CA ALA A 71 -8.95 8.34 -1.80
C ALA A 71 -7.52 8.59 -1.28
N TRP A 72 -6.66 9.16 -2.14
CA TRP A 72 -5.24 9.38 -1.81
C TRP A 72 -5.04 10.33 -0.62
N ASP A 73 -5.85 11.37 -0.46
CA ASP A 73 -5.65 12.33 0.63
C ASP A 73 -5.86 11.69 2.01
N THR A 74 -6.94 10.91 2.18
CA THR A 74 -7.19 10.17 3.42
C THR A 74 -6.16 9.06 3.63
N HIS A 75 -5.77 8.36 2.57
CA HIS A 75 -4.74 7.33 2.64
C HIS A 75 -3.37 7.90 3.05
N ARG A 76 -2.93 9.00 2.40
CA ARG A 76 -1.71 9.73 2.75
C ARG A 76 -1.75 10.23 4.19
N CYS A 77 -2.90 10.76 4.64
CA CYS A 77 -3.09 11.16 6.04
C CYS A 77 -2.85 9.97 6.99
N TYR A 78 -3.39 8.79 6.68
CA TYR A 78 -3.17 7.56 7.44
C TYR A 78 -1.69 7.16 7.49
N VAL A 79 -1.01 7.09 6.35
CA VAL A 79 0.40 6.67 6.28
C VAL A 79 1.31 7.70 6.96
N GLN A 80 1.13 9.00 6.71
CA GLN A 80 1.94 10.04 7.34
C GLN A 80 1.78 10.05 8.87
N ARG A 81 0.56 9.78 9.36
CA ARG A 81 0.28 9.74 10.80
C ARG A 81 0.87 8.49 11.45
N TYR A 82 0.74 7.33 10.83
CA TYR A 82 0.93 6.05 11.51
C TYR A 82 2.05 5.14 10.96
N CYS A 83 2.62 5.43 9.79
CA CYS A 83 3.79 4.71 9.27
C CYS A 83 5.06 5.37 9.81
N GLN A 84 5.50 4.89 10.97
CA GLN A 84 6.67 5.40 11.69
C GLN A 84 7.75 4.32 11.77
N GLY A 85 9.00 4.73 11.94
CA GLY A 85 10.09 3.79 12.17
C GLY A 85 9.93 3.03 13.49
N GLY A 86 10.44 1.80 13.56
CA GLY A 86 10.43 0.98 14.78
C GLY A 86 9.25 0.01 14.91
N GLN A 87 8.35 -0.03 13.92
CA GLN A 87 7.28 -1.03 13.85
C GLN A 87 7.87 -2.44 13.67
N ARG A 88 7.29 -3.41 14.37
CA ARG A 88 7.75 -4.81 14.41
C ARG A 88 6.84 -5.78 13.67
N VAL A 89 5.55 -5.42 13.52
CA VAL A 89 4.50 -6.28 12.97
C VAL A 89 3.75 -5.55 11.86
N LEU A 90 3.61 -6.19 10.69
CA LEU A 90 2.71 -5.75 9.64
C LEU A 90 1.49 -6.68 9.58
N PHE A 91 0.29 -6.15 9.81
CA PHE A 91 -0.95 -6.86 9.48
C PHE A 91 -1.26 -6.65 8.00
N LEU A 92 -1.45 -7.75 7.27
CA LEU A 92 -1.67 -7.73 5.83
C LEU A 92 -3.05 -8.29 5.49
N GLY A 93 -3.94 -7.43 5.01
CA GLY A 93 -5.20 -7.84 4.38
C GLY A 93 -5.01 -8.24 2.91
N MET A 94 -6.06 -8.76 2.28
CA MET A 94 -6.01 -9.18 0.88
C MET A 94 -6.17 -7.98 -0.07
N ASN A 95 -7.32 -7.33 -0.02
CA ASN A 95 -7.66 -6.18 -0.86
C ASN A 95 -8.84 -5.38 -0.24
N PRO A 96 -9.14 -4.17 -0.71
CA PRO A 96 -10.25 -3.37 -0.19
C PRO A 96 -11.59 -4.09 -0.22
N GLY A 97 -12.38 -3.92 0.84
CA GLY A 97 -13.80 -4.16 0.79
C GLY A 97 -14.57 -2.90 0.36
N PRO A 98 -15.82 -3.07 -0.13
CA PRO A 98 -16.57 -2.01 -0.82
C PRO A 98 -17.05 -0.87 0.08
N PHE A 99 -17.12 -1.10 1.40
CA PHE A 99 -17.63 -0.13 2.37
C PHE A 99 -16.58 0.26 3.43
N GLY A 100 -15.36 -0.26 3.31
CA GLY A 100 -14.21 0.09 4.14
C GLY A 100 -13.20 0.88 3.33
N MET A 101 -12.07 0.25 3.00
CA MET A 101 -10.96 0.93 2.29
C MET A 101 -11.37 1.55 0.94
N ALA A 102 -12.33 0.97 0.22
CA ALA A 102 -12.83 1.60 -1.01
C ALA A 102 -13.51 2.95 -0.75
N GLN A 103 -14.04 3.20 0.45
CA GLN A 103 -14.65 4.47 0.81
C GLN A 103 -13.66 5.42 1.49
N THR A 104 -12.67 4.88 2.20
CA THR A 104 -11.86 5.66 3.15
C THR A 104 -10.38 5.76 2.79
N GLY A 105 -9.88 4.95 1.86
CA GLY A 105 -8.44 4.82 1.60
C GLY A 105 -7.66 4.08 2.69
N VAL A 106 -8.28 3.72 3.83
CA VAL A 106 -7.58 3.09 4.96
C VAL A 106 -7.78 1.56 4.95
N PRO A 107 -6.74 0.72 5.11
CA PRO A 107 -6.90 -0.73 5.23
C PRO A 107 -7.86 -1.12 6.35
N PHE A 108 -8.77 -2.07 6.07
CA PHE A 108 -9.89 -2.42 6.96
C PHE A 108 -10.71 -1.20 7.41
N GLY A 109 -10.72 -0.13 6.61
CA GLY A 109 -11.12 1.21 7.03
C GLY A 109 -12.62 1.43 7.07
N GLU A 110 -13.31 0.79 8.02
CA GLU A 110 -14.69 1.14 8.34
C GLU A 110 -14.79 2.59 8.81
N VAL A 111 -15.77 3.33 8.26
CA VAL A 111 -15.83 4.80 8.35
C VAL A 111 -15.76 5.31 9.77
N ARG A 112 -16.56 4.78 10.71
CA ARG A 112 -16.54 5.25 12.11
C ARG A 112 -15.19 5.00 12.77
N SER A 113 -14.58 3.85 12.54
CA SER A 113 -13.25 3.54 13.05
C SER A 113 -12.19 4.50 12.50
N VAL A 114 -12.27 4.82 11.22
CA VAL A 114 -11.36 5.74 10.52
C VAL A 114 -11.49 7.18 11.04
N VAL A 115 -12.73 7.68 11.15
CA VAL A 115 -13.00 9.06 11.57
C VAL A 115 -12.88 9.23 13.08
N ASP A 116 -13.55 8.38 13.85
CA ASP A 116 -13.71 8.60 15.29
C ASP A 116 -12.52 8.13 16.11
N TRP A 117 -11.81 7.09 15.65
CA TRP A 117 -10.69 6.51 16.41
C TRP A 117 -9.34 6.79 15.77
N LEU A 118 -9.17 6.47 14.48
CA LEU A 118 -7.92 6.75 13.76
C LEU A 118 -7.71 8.24 13.47
N LYS A 119 -8.77 9.06 13.54
CA LYS A 119 -8.76 10.51 13.30
C LYS A 119 -8.19 10.88 11.93
N ILE A 120 -8.54 10.08 10.90
CA ILE A 120 -8.13 10.35 9.52
C ILE A 120 -9.12 11.31 8.89
N THR A 121 -8.59 12.29 8.18
CA THR A 121 -9.33 13.34 7.47
C THR A 121 -8.77 13.48 6.06
N GLY A 122 -9.58 14.00 5.14
CA GLY A 122 -9.17 14.27 3.77
C GLY A 122 -10.34 14.14 2.82
N GLU A 123 -10.14 14.61 1.60
CA GLU A 123 -11.11 14.47 0.52
C GLU A 123 -11.05 13.06 -0.07
N VAL A 124 -12.21 12.58 -0.53
CA VAL A 124 -12.33 11.33 -1.28
C VAL A 124 -13.08 11.64 -2.57
N GLY A 125 -12.39 11.47 -3.69
CA GLY A 125 -12.96 11.57 -5.02
C GLY A 125 -13.69 10.30 -5.45
N HIS A 126 -13.77 10.09 -6.77
CA HIS A 126 -14.47 8.97 -7.38
C HIS A 126 -13.57 8.24 -8.39
N PRO A 127 -13.76 6.92 -8.58
CA PRO A 127 -13.20 6.22 -9.72
C PRO A 127 -13.93 6.65 -11.01
N ASP A 128 -13.24 6.58 -12.15
CA ASP A 128 -13.76 7.07 -13.45
C ASP A 128 -15.08 6.41 -13.89
N ASN A 129 -15.26 5.14 -13.55
CA ASN A 129 -16.44 4.36 -13.92
C ASN A 129 -17.01 3.67 -12.69
N GLU A 130 -18.03 4.28 -12.07
CA GLU A 130 -18.71 3.72 -10.90
C GLU A 130 -19.87 2.79 -11.27
N HIS A 131 -19.92 1.62 -10.63
CA HIS A 131 -21.13 0.82 -10.63
C HIS A 131 -22.22 1.45 -9.73
N PRO A 132 -23.48 1.59 -10.18
CA PRO A 132 -24.54 2.30 -9.44
C PRO A 132 -24.83 1.76 -8.03
N LYS A 133 -24.60 0.47 -7.75
CA LYS A 133 -24.78 -0.15 -6.42
C LYS A 133 -23.54 -0.10 -5.52
N ARG A 134 -22.44 0.52 -6.00
CA ARG A 134 -21.12 0.57 -5.36
C ARG A 134 -20.52 1.97 -5.54
N ARG A 135 -21.33 2.99 -5.28
CA ARG A 135 -20.88 4.38 -5.33
C ARG A 135 -19.88 4.65 -4.21
N ILE A 136 -18.89 5.49 -4.48
CA ILE A 136 -18.02 6.05 -3.46
C ILE A 136 -18.71 7.28 -2.89
N THR A 137 -18.88 7.29 -1.57
CA THR A 137 -19.46 8.42 -0.82
C THR A 137 -18.50 8.92 0.25
N GLY A 138 -17.24 8.44 0.19
CA GLY A 138 -16.16 8.88 1.05
C GLY A 138 -16.41 8.59 2.53
N LEU A 139 -15.94 9.53 3.37
CA LEU A 139 -16.14 9.50 4.82
C LEU A 139 -17.61 9.74 5.24
N ALA A 140 -18.52 10.04 4.29
CA ALA A 140 -19.96 10.12 4.52
C ALA A 140 -20.70 8.80 4.27
N CYS A 141 -20.00 7.72 3.88
CA CYS A 141 -20.62 6.41 3.68
C CYS A 141 -21.31 5.91 4.96
N THR A 142 -22.60 5.61 4.87
CA THR A 142 -23.43 5.16 6.00
C THR A 142 -23.38 3.65 6.22
N GLN A 143 -22.85 2.89 5.26
CA GLN A 143 -22.69 1.45 5.38
C GLN A 143 -21.44 1.12 6.18
N SER A 144 -21.57 0.23 7.16
CA SER A 144 -20.45 -0.24 7.97
C SER A 144 -19.87 -1.52 7.39
N GLU A 145 -18.56 -1.53 7.14
CA GLU A 145 -17.85 -2.74 6.76
C GLU A 145 -17.54 -3.61 7.98
N VAL A 146 -18.29 -4.70 8.15
CA VAL A 146 -18.20 -5.60 9.32
C VAL A 146 -16.77 -6.09 9.59
N SER A 147 -16.00 -6.39 8.54
CA SER A 147 -14.59 -6.82 8.70
C SER A 147 -13.72 -5.72 9.31
N GLY A 148 -13.87 -4.49 8.84
CA GLY A 148 -13.17 -3.33 9.37
C GLY A 148 -13.60 -2.98 10.79
N ALA A 149 -14.92 -2.96 11.05
CA ALA A 149 -15.47 -2.69 12.37
C ALA A 149 -14.95 -3.69 13.43
N ARG A 150 -14.90 -4.99 13.10
CA ARG A 150 -14.32 -6.02 13.99
C ARG A 150 -12.83 -5.81 14.20
N PHE A 151 -12.07 -5.61 13.12
CA PHE A 151 -10.62 -5.46 13.18
C PHE A 151 -10.20 -4.24 14.03
N TRP A 152 -10.68 -3.05 13.69
CA TRP A 152 -10.32 -1.84 14.43
C TRP A 152 -11.03 -1.74 15.78
N GLY A 153 -12.25 -2.28 15.92
CA GLY A 153 -12.95 -2.36 17.19
C GLY A 153 -12.18 -3.17 18.24
N PHE A 154 -11.58 -4.30 17.83
CA PHE A 154 -10.72 -5.11 18.69
C PHE A 154 -9.49 -4.34 19.18
N PHE A 155 -8.72 -3.72 18.27
CA PHE A 155 -7.53 -2.95 18.67
C PHE A 155 -7.88 -1.68 19.45
N ARG A 156 -9.03 -1.06 19.19
CA ARG A 156 -9.55 0.05 19.99
C ARG A 156 -9.82 -0.38 21.42
N LYS A 157 -10.46 -1.53 21.65
CA LYS A 157 -10.71 -2.07 23.00
C LYS A 157 -9.41 -2.36 23.74
N LEU A 158 -8.41 -2.92 23.05
CA LEU A 158 -7.13 -3.27 23.66
C LEU A 158 -6.24 -2.06 23.95
N CYS A 159 -6.14 -1.13 23.01
CA CYS A 159 -5.14 -0.07 23.06
C CYS A 159 -5.69 1.23 23.67
N GLY A 160 -7.00 1.47 23.52
CA GLY A 160 -7.66 2.74 23.84
C GLY A 160 -7.27 3.85 22.84
N ASP A 161 -5.98 4.18 22.76
CA ASP A 161 -5.41 5.16 21.83
C ASP A 161 -4.73 4.46 20.63
N PRO A 162 -4.91 4.94 19.39
CA PRO A 162 -4.32 4.31 18.21
C PRO A 162 -2.78 4.35 18.21
N THR A 163 -2.15 5.35 18.83
CA THR A 163 -0.68 5.47 18.87
C THR A 163 -0.02 4.28 19.56
N LEU A 164 -0.69 3.67 20.54
CA LEU A 164 -0.19 2.47 21.22
C LEU A 164 -0.15 1.25 20.29
N PHE A 165 -1.14 1.12 19.39
CA PHE A 165 -1.10 0.12 18.33
C PHE A 165 0.03 0.42 17.34
N PHE A 166 0.05 1.65 16.81
CA PHE A 166 0.97 2.01 15.73
C PHE A 166 2.44 2.13 16.14
N ARG A 167 2.74 2.19 17.44
CA ARG A 167 4.11 2.10 17.98
C ARG A 167 4.83 0.83 17.53
N SER A 168 4.12 -0.29 17.48
CA SER A 168 4.71 -1.60 17.14
C SER A 168 4.13 -2.23 15.89
N CYS A 169 2.97 -1.77 15.41
CA CYS A 169 2.22 -2.44 14.37
C CYS A 169 1.85 -1.47 13.23
N PHE A 170 1.77 -1.98 12.01
CA PHE A 170 1.16 -1.27 10.88
C PHE A 170 0.16 -2.17 10.15
N VAL A 171 -0.71 -1.59 9.32
CA VAL A 171 -1.72 -2.35 8.58
C VAL A 171 -1.67 -1.93 7.12
N HIS A 172 -1.70 -2.93 6.23
CA HIS A 172 -1.68 -2.71 4.78
C HIS A 172 -2.51 -3.80 4.09
N ASN A 173 -2.75 -3.65 2.78
CA ASN A 173 -3.35 -4.69 1.94
C ASN A 173 -2.33 -5.17 0.91
N LEU A 174 -2.36 -6.46 0.58
CA LEU A 174 -1.53 -7.01 -0.48
C LEU A 174 -1.83 -6.34 -1.83
N CYS A 175 -3.10 -6.18 -2.18
CA CYS A 175 -3.53 -5.57 -3.42
C CYS A 175 -4.41 -4.35 -3.13
N PRO A 176 -4.16 -3.18 -3.74
CA PRO A 176 -4.98 -1.99 -3.52
C PRO A 176 -6.27 -1.99 -4.34
N LEU A 177 -6.42 -2.87 -5.33
CA LEU A 177 -7.57 -2.86 -6.23
C LEU A 177 -8.78 -3.61 -5.67
N ILE A 178 -9.97 -3.10 -5.97
CA ILE A 178 -11.24 -3.82 -5.80
C ILE A 178 -11.89 -4.07 -7.17
N PHE A 179 -12.32 -5.31 -7.37
CA PHE A 179 -12.90 -5.78 -8.63
C PHE A 179 -14.38 -6.11 -8.45
N MET A 180 -15.19 -5.77 -9.44
CA MET A 180 -16.61 -6.11 -9.45
C MET A 180 -17.07 -6.57 -10.83
N SER A 181 -18.03 -7.49 -10.83
CA SER A 181 -18.74 -7.89 -12.04
C SER A 181 -19.75 -6.84 -12.49
N ALA A 182 -20.36 -7.06 -13.66
CA ALA A 182 -21.39 -6.19 -14.22
C ALA A 182 -22.58 -5.92 -13.27
N SER A 183 -22.89 -6.85 -12.36
CA SER A 183 -23.97 -6.70 -11.37
C SER A 183 -23.56 -5.95 -10.09
N GLY A 184 -22.28 -5.56 -9.98
CA GLY A 184 -21.69 -4.98 -8.77
C GLY A 184 -21.34 -6.02 -7.70
N LYS A 185 -21.35 -7.32 -8.03
CA LYS A 185 -20.84 -8.36 -7.12
C LYS A 185 -19.33 -8.18 -6.99
N ASN A 186 -18.83 -8.10 -5.76
CA ASN A 186 -17.40 -8.10 -5.48
C ASN A 186 -16.74 -9.40 -5.96
N LEU A 187 -15.62 -9.26 -6.66
CA LEU A 187 -14.73 -10.33 -7.08
C LEU A 187 -13.43 -10.22 -6.29
N THR A 188 -13.10 -11.26 -5.54
CA THR A 188 -11.82 -11.35 -4.83
C THR A 188 -10.72 -11.82 -5.79
N PRO A 189 -9.43 -11.56 -5.53
CA PRO A 189 -8.34 -12.03 -6.41
C PRO A 189 -8.42 -13.52 -6.77
N PRO A 190 -8.80 -14.46 -5.88
CA PRO A 190 -9.00 -15.86 -6.27
C PRO A 190 -10.09 -16.11 -7.32
N GLU A 191 -11.09 -15.23 -7.42
CA GLU A 191 -12.19 -15.29 -8.41
C GLU A 191 -11.79 -14.71 -9.79
N LEU A 192 -10.59 -14.15 -9.93
CA LEU A 192 -10.08 -13.61 -11.20
C LEU A 192 -9.53 -14.73 -12.11
N PRO A 193 -9.51 -14.53 -13.45
CA PRO A 193 -8.84 -15.42 -14.38
C PRO A 193 -7.39 -15.70 -13.95
N ALA A 194 -6.97 -16.96 -14.00
CA ALA A 194 -5.73 -17.41 -13.35
C ALA A 194 -4.49 -16.64 -13.83
N THR A 195 -4.35 -16.41 -15.13
CA THR A 195 -3.20 -15.67 -15.70
C THR A 195 -3.19 -14.22 -15.23
N GLU A 196 -4.33 -13.52 -15.34
CA GLU A 196 -4.46 -12.12 -14.91
C GLU A 196 -4.22 -11.97 -13.41
N ARG A 197 -4.74 -12.93 -12.62
CA ARG A 197 -4.51 -13.00 -11.17
C ARG A 197 -3.03 -13.12 -10.84
N GLU A 198 -2.30 -14.04 -11.49
CA GLU A 198 -0.88 -14.19 -11.20
C GLU A 198 -0.07 -12.97 -11.65
N THR A 199 -0.36 -12.37 -12.81
CA THR A 199 0.27 -11.11 -13.23
C THR A 199 0.04 -10.00 -12.21
N LEU A 200 -1.21 -9.79 -11.77
CA LEU A 200 -1.57 -8.83 -10.72
C LEU A 200 -0.79 -9.10 -9.43
N LEU A 201 -0.84 -10.33 -8.94
CA LEU A 201 -0.27 -10.67 -7.64
C LEU A 201 1.26 -10.68 -7.66
N THR A 202 1.92 -10.91 -8.79
CA THR A 202 3.36 -10.74 -8.91
C THR A 202 3.79 -9.28 -8.71
N LEU A 203 3.05 -8.31 -9.26
CA LEU A 203 3.32 -6.89 -9.03
C LEU A 203 3.11 -6.51 -7.55
N CYS A 204 2.01 -6.99 -6.96
CA CYS A 204 1.74 -6.80 -5.54
C CYS A 204 2.78 -7.47 -4.63
N ASP A 205 3.28 -8.65 -5.00
CA ASP A 205 4.31 -9.38 -4.26
C ASP A 205 5.63 -8.56 -4.22
N THR A 206 6.02 -7.95 -5.35
CA THR A 206 7.18 -7.05 -5.41
C THR A 206 7.00 -5.84 -4.51
N ALA A 207 5.86 -5.15 -4.59
CA ALA A 207 5.58 -4.00 -3.74
C ALA A 207 5.53 -4.36 -2.25
N LEU A 208 4.98 -5.53 -1.89
CA LEU A 208 4.99 -6.03 -0.52
C LEU A 208 6.41 -6.23 0.01
N CYS A 209 7.30 -6.78 -0.81
CA CYS A 209 8.70 -6.96 -0.43
C CYS A 209 9.38 -5.63 -0.09
N GLU A 210 9.17 -4.60 -0.92
CA GLU A 210 9.71 -3.26 -0.67
C GLU A 210 9.06 -2.60 0.55
N ALA A 211 7.74 -2.70 0.71
CA ALA A 211 7.03 -2.21 1.88
C ALA A 211 7.57 -2.83 3.18
N VAL A 212 7.81 -4.14 3.21
CA VAL A 212 8.39 -4.84 4.37
C VAL A 212 9.80 -4.35 4.68
N LYS A 213 10.64 -4.12 3.67
CA LYS A 213 11.99 -3.54 3.85
C LYS A 213 11.93 -2.11 4.38
N VAL A 214 11.05 -1.27 3.83
CA VAL A 214 10.86 0.13 4.25
C VAL A 214 10.44 0.21 5.72
N LEU A 215 9.48 -0.63 6.13
CA LEU A 215 8.98 -0.66 7.49
C LEU A 215 9.99 -1.29 8.47
N GLY A 216 10.85 -2.20 8.00
CA GLY A 216 11.81 -2.92 8.84
C GLY A 216 11.14 -3.89 9.82
N VAL A 217 9.95 -4.41 9.48
CA VAL A 217 9.19 -5.32 10.35
C VAL A 217 9.85 -6.69 10.45
N SER A 218 9.77 -7.28 11.64
CA SER A 218 10.25 -8.66 11.90
C SER A 218 9.18 -9.74 11.68
N MET A 219 7.91 -9.33 11.61
CA MET A 219 6.78 -10.25 11.46
C MET A 219 5.72 -9.67 10.51
N VAL A 220 5.21 -10.50 9.62
CA VAL A 220 3.99 -10.23 8.83
C VAL A 220 2.89 -11.20 9.28
N ILE A 221 1.72 -10.65 9.59
CA ILE A 221 0.53 -11.40 9.97
C ILE A 221 -0.52 -11.25 8.86
N GLY A 222 -0.70 -12.30 8.07
CA GLY A 222 -1.78 -12.37 7.09
C GLY A 222 -3.14 -12.46 7.78
N VAL A 223 -4.02 -11.51 7.48
CA VAL A 223 -5.41 -11.53 7.96
C VAL A 223 -6.22 -12.37 6.97
N GLY A 224 -6.29 -13.68 7.25
CA GLY A 224 -6.83 -14.68 6.35
C GLY A 224 -5.78 -15.40 5.50
N ARG A 225 -6.15 -16.58 4.98
CA ARG A 225 -5.22 -17.51 4.33
C ARG A 225 -4.57 -16.99 3.06
N VAL A 226 -5.30 -16.23 2.24
CA VAL A 226 -4.75 -15.70 0.98
C VAL A 226 -3.59 -14.75 1.25
N ALA A 227 -3.78 -13.78 2.15
CA ALA A 227 -2.74 -12.82 2.51
C ALA A 227 -1.54 -13.51 3.17
N GLU A 228 -1.78 -14.46 4.09
CA GLU A 228 -0.73 -15.25 4.73
C GLU A 228 0.12 -16.01 3.71
N GLN A 229 -0.52 -16.79 2.83
CA GLN A 229 0.17 -17.65 1.86
C GLN A 229 0.93 -16.82 0.83
N ARG A 230 0.35 -15.72 0.35
CA ARG A 230 1.01 -14.83 -0.62
C ARG A 230 2.20 -14.11 0.00
N ALA A 231 2.06 -13.55 1.20
CA ALA A 231 3.19 -12.96 1.91
C ALA A 231 4.33 -13.96 2.14
N ARG A 232 4.01 -15.19 2.59
CA ARG A 232 5.00 -16.24 2.79
C ARG A 232 5.76 -16.54 1.50
N ARG A 233 5.02 -16.74 0.41
CA ARG A 233 5.61 -17.03 -0.91
C ARG A 233 6.51 -15.90 -1.40
N ALA A 234 6.02 -14.67 -1.39
CA ALA A 234 6.73 -13.49 -1.89
C ALA A 234 8.04 -13.24 -1.11
N LEU A 235 7.95 -13.21 0.22
CA LEU A 235 9.09 -12.91 1.07
C LEU A 235 10.15 -14.02 1.04
N THR A 236 9.73 -15.30 0.99
CA THR A 236 10.66 -16.41 0.81
C THR A 236 11.35 -16.37 -0.55
N ALA A 237 10.61 -16.11 -1.64
CA ALA A 237 11.19 -16.01 -2.98
C ALA A 237 12.20 -14.85 -3.10
N ALA A 238 11.98 -13.76 -2.38
CA ALA A 238 12.87 -12.61 -2.31
C ALA A 238 14.03 -12.78 -1.30
N GLY A 239 14.12 -13.90 -0.57
CA GLY A 239 15.15 -14.13 0.44
C GLY A 239 15.03 -13.22 1.68
N ILE A 240 13.84 -12.67 1.95
CA ILE A 240 13.59 -11.75 3.07
C ILE A 240 13.28 -12.56 4.34
N GLY A 241 14.20 -12.53 5.30
CA GLY A 241 14.13 -13.27 6.57
C GLY A 241 13.13 -12.70 7.58
N VAL A 242 11.84 -12.70 7.24
CA VAL A 242 10.75 -12.19 8.09
C VAL A 242 9.80 -13.32 8.47
N ARG A 243 9.38 -13.37 9.74
CA ARG A 243 8.41 -14.37 10.21
C ARG A 243 7.04 -14.10 9.60
N VAL A 244 6.44 -15.07 8.93
CA VAL A 244 5.07 -14.96 8.40
C VAL A 244 4.13 -15.87 9.16
N GLU A 245 3.04 -15.30 9.66
CA GLU A 245 2.00 -15.98 10.43
C GLU A 245 0.61 -15.56 9.92
N GLY A 246 -0.43 -16.24 10.40
CA GLY A 246 -1.81 -15.93 10.02
C GLY A 246 -2.75 -15.80 11.21
N ILE A 247 -3.73 -14.92 11.10
CA ILE A 247 -4.93 -14.90 11.95
C ILE A 247 -6.18 -15.14 11.11
N MET A 248 -7.27 -15.54 11.76
CA MET A 248 -8.56 -15.69 11.09
C MET A 248 -9.03 -14.35 10.51
N HIS A 249 -9.61 -14.35 9.30
CA HIS A 249 -10.21 -13.15 8.73
C HIS A 249 -11.54 -12.80 9.45
N PRO A 250 -11.81 -11.51 9.77
CA PRO A 250 -13.02 -11.06 10.47
C PRO A 250 -14.31 -11.09 9.62
N SER A 251 -14.32 -11.71 8.44
CA SER A 251 -15.43 -11.59 7.49
C SER A 251 -16.69 -12.29 8.01
N PRO A 252 -17.88 -11.68 7.87
CA PRO A 252 -19.13 -12.37 8.20
C PRO A 252 -19.41 -13.57 7.29
N ARG A 253 -18.71 -13.70 6.15
CA ARG A 253 -18.76 -14.89 5.30
C ARG A 253 -18.14 -16.12 5.96
N ASN A 254 -17.30 -15.94 6.99
CA ASN A 254 -16.75 -17.04 7.78
C ASN A 254 -17.67 -17.32 8.97
N PRO A 255 -18.36 -18.49 9.03
CA PRO A 255 -19.25 -18.82 10.15
C PRO A 255 -18.55 -18.82 11.51
N GLN A 256 -17.26 -19.18 11.57
CA GLN A 256 -16.50 -19.16 12.82
C GLN A 256 -16.28 -17.73 13.33
N ALA A 257 -16.01 -16.78 12.44
CA ALA A 257 -15.84 -15.37 12.81
C ALA A 257 -17.12 -14.77 13.41
N ASN A 258 -18.30 -15.30 13.06
CA ASN A 258 -19.58 -14.88 13.63
C ASN A 258 -19.84 -15.42 15.03
N LYS A 259 -19.08 -16.44 15.48
CA LYS A 259 -19.22 -17.07 16.80
C LYS A 259 -18.28 -16.48 17.87
N GLY A 260 -17.44 -15.51 17.51
CA GLY A 260 -16.44 -14.93 18.42
C GLY A 260 -15.08 -14.75 17.75
N TRP A 261 -15.01 -13.83 16.77
CA TRP A 261 -13.73 -13.55 16.09
C TRP A 261 -12.69 -12.91 17.03
N GLU A 262 -13.12 -12.02 17.92
CA GLU A 262 -12.21 -11.29 18.81
C GLU A 262 -11.45 -12.24 19.74
N GLU A 263 -12.15 -13.21 20.32
CA GLU A 263 -11.57 -14.21 21.23
C GLU A 263 -10.55 -15.09 20.50
N ILE A 264 -10.89 -15.55 19.30
CA ILE A 264 -9.98 -16.36 18.46
C ILE A 264 -8.74 -15.56 18.07
N ALA A 265 -8.91 -14.31 17.66
CA ALA A 265 -7.81 -13.42 17.31
C ALA A 265 -6.92 -13.14 18.53
N GLN A 266 -7.51 -12.92 19.71
CA GLN A 266 -6.78 -12.67 20.95
C GLN A 266 -5.90 -13.84 21.35
N VAL A 267 -6.41 -15.08 21.32
CA VAL A 267 -5.62 -16.29 21.61
C VAL A 267 -4.42 -16.35 20.67
N LYS A 268 -4.67 -16.23 19.36
CA LYS A 268 -3.58 -16.33 18.38
C LYS A 268 -2.54 -15.22 18.54
N LEU A 269 -2.98 -13.97 18.78
CA LEU A 269 -2.06 -12.85 18.98
C LEU A 269 -1.27 -12.94 20.29
N THR A 270 -1.80 -13.63 21.31
CA THR A 270 -1.08 -13.95 22.55
C THR A 270 0.04 -14.96 22.26
N GLU A 271 -0.27 -16.05 21.56
CA GLU A 271 0.71 -17.08 21.15
C GLU A 271 1.85 -16.49 20.31
N LEU A 272 1.53 -15.51 19.46
CA LEU A 272 2.51 -14.83 18.63
C LEU A 272 3.33 -13.77 19.38
N GLY A 273 3.00 -13.49 20.65
CA GLY A 273 3.66 -12.46 21.46
C GLY A 273 3.35 -11.03 20.99
N VAL A 274 2.27 -10.81 20.25
CA VAL A 274 1.89 -9.49 19.73
C VAL A 274 1.22 -8.64 20.80
N LEU A 275 0.39 -9.25 21.66
CA LEU A 275 -0.33 -8.50 22.69
C LEU A 275 0.60 -7.82 23.70
N SER A 276 1.76 -8.41 23.99
CA SER A 276 2.77 -7.78 24.87
C SER A 276 3.42 -6.54 24.25
N LEU A 277 3.36 -6.38 22.92
CA LEU A 277 3.84 -5.17 22.24
C LEU A 277 2.84 -4.01 22.35
N LEU A 278 1.58 -4.34 22.64
CA LEU A 278 0.42 -3.45 22.70
C LEU A 278 0.05 -3.04 24.14
N SER A 279 0.74 -3.57 25.15
CA SER A 279 0.53 -3.14 26.53
C SER A 279 1.13 -1.75 26.78
N LYS A 280 0.45 -0.98 27.62
CA LYS A 280 1.03 0.21 28.26
C LYS A 280 2.11 -0.31 29.19
N THR A 281 3.36 -0.12 28.80
CA THR A 281 4.52 -0.38 29.66
C THR A 281 4.52 0.63 30.80
#